data_AF-A0A4W5KGJ2-F1
#
_entry.id   AF-A0A4W5KGJ2-F1
#
_cell.length_a   1.000
_cell.length_b   1.000
_cell.length_c   1.000
_cell.angle_alpha   90.00
_cell.angle_beta   90.00
_cell.angle_gamma   90.00
#
_symmetry.space_group_name_H-M   'P 1'
#
loop_
_entity.id
_entity.type
_entity.pdbx_description
1 polymer ?
#
loop_
_entity_poly.entity_id
_entity_poly.type
_entity_poly.pdbx_seq_one_letter_code
_entity_poly.pdbx_strand_id
1 'polypeptide(L)'
;MYGVVKLMQFIGQLTNKFYYTDCLFFGAIVSATDPVTVLAIFNELHVDVDLYALLFGESVMNDAVAIVLSSSILAYQPAGASTHTFDATAFFKSVGVFLGIFSGSFAMGAITGAVTALVTKFTKLHCFPLLETALFFLMSWSTFLLAEACGFTGVVAVLFCGITQAHYTYNNLSEESTKRTKQVTPYTLILTLQP
;
A
#
# COMPACT_ATOMS: atom_id res chain seq x y z
N MET A 1 -16.27 2.82 -18.46
CA MET A 1 -16.90 3.94 -17.72
C MET A 1 -16.95 5.25 -18.52
N TYR A 2 -15.84 5.77 -19.06
CA TYR A 2 -15.84 7.01 -19.88
C TYR A 2 -16.83 7.01 -21.06
N GLY A 3 -16.97 5.88 -21.78
CA GLY A 3 -17.94 5.75 -22.86
C GLY A 3 -19.41 5.88 -22.40
N VAL A 4 -19.72 5.43 -21.18
CA VAL A 4 -21.06 5.55 -20.59
C VAL A 4 -21.35 7.00 -20.17
N VAL A 5 -20.34 7.70 -19.61
CA VAL A 5 -20.46 9.13 -19.25
C VAL A 5 -20.63 10.00 -20.50
N LYS A 6 -19.88 9.73 -21.57
CA LYS A 6 -20.04 10.36 -22.89
C LYS A 6 -21.45 10.12 -23.45
N LEU A 7 -21.97 8.90 -23.33
CA LEU A 7 -23.32 8.55 -23.77
C LEU A 7 -24.41 9.26 -22.93
N MET A 8 -24.26 9.33 -21.61
CA MET A 8 -25.19 10.05 -20.73
C MET A 8 -25.17 11.57 -20.94
N GLN A 9 -24.01 12.13 -21.26
CA GLN A 9 -23.88 13.52 -21.66
C GLN A 9 -24.55 13.77 -23.02
N PHE A 10 -24.44 12.82 -23.96
CA PHE A 10 -25.13 12.87 -25.25
C PHE A 10 -26.65 12.74 -25.10
N ILE A 11 -27.13 11.93 -24.15
CA ILE A 11 -28.56 11.75 -23.80
C ILE A 11 -29.12 12.97 -23.02
N GLY A 12 -28.29 13.95 -22.66
CA GLY A 12 -28.72 15.20 -22.03
C GLY A 12 -29.10 15.08 -20.54
N GLN A 13 -28.74 13.96 -19.89
CA GLN A 13 -29.01 13.71 -18.47
C GLN A 13 -28.01 14.39 -17.52
N LEU A 14 -26.86 14.87 -18.01
CA LEU A 14 -25.79 15.48 -17.20
C LEU A 14 -25.49 16.91 -17.66
N THR A 15 -25.72 17.89 -16.79
CA THR A 15 -25.49 19.33 -17.05
C THR A 15 -24.05 19.78 -16.77
N ASN A 16 -23.28 19.03 -15.97
CA ASN A 16 -21.91 19.40 -15.59
C ASN A 16 -20.87 18.93 -16.62
N LYS A 17 -19.81 19.72 -16.81
CA LYS A 17 -18.64 19.36 -17.63
C LYS A 17 -17.83 18.28 -16.89
N PHE A 18 -18.03 17.02 -17.24
CA PHE A 18 -17.20 15.91 -16.75
C PHE A 18 -15.94 15.77 -17.57
N TYR A 19 -14.80 15.62 -16.89
CA TYR A 19 -13.50 15.44 -17.51
C TYR A 19 -13.05 13.97 -17.47
N TYR A 20 -12.13 13.63 -18.36
CA TYR A 20 -11.54 12.29 -18.41
C TYR A 20 -10.77 11.96 -17.10
N THR A 21 -10.12 12.97 -16.51
CA THR A 21 -9.43 12.88 -15.21
C THR A 21 -10.37 12.48 -14.09
N ASP A 22 -11.61 12.99 -14.08
CA ASP A 22 -12.61 12.66 -13.06
C ASP A 22 -13.03 11.18 -13.16
N CYS A 23 -13.14 10.66 -14.39
CA CYS A 23 -13.44 9.25 -14.63
C CYS A 23 -12.29 8.33 -14.19
N LEU A 24 -11.04 8.75 -14.43
CA LEU A 24 -9.85 8.02 -13.96
C LEU A 24 -9.74 8.04 -12.44
N PHE A 25 -9.97 9.20 -11.82
CA PHE A 25 -9.90 9.37 -10.39
C PHE A 25 -10.97 8.54 -9.67
N PHE A 26 -12.20 8.53 -10.21
CA PHE A 26 -13.25 7.64 -9.72
C PHE A 26 -12.85 6.17 -9.86
N GLY A 27 -12.26 5.77 -10.99
CA GLY A 27 -11.75 4.41 -11.18
C GLY A 27 -10.66 4.04 -10.16
N ALA A 28 -9.77 4.98 -9.82
CA ALA A 28 -8.74 4.80 -8.81
C ALA A 28 -9.34 4.56 -7.42
N ILE A 29 -10.32 5.37 -7.01
CA ILE A 29 -10.99 5.26 -5.71
C ILE A 29 -11.76 3.94 -5.59
N VAL A 30 -12.52 3.58 -6.64
CA VAL A 30 -13.31 2.34 -6.65
C VAL A 30 -12.42 1.10 -6.77
N SER A 31 -11.16 1.25 -7.21
CA SER A 31 -10.21 0.16 -7.24
C SER A 31 -9.97 -0.40 -5.85
N ALA A 32 -9.82 0.43 -4.81
CA ALA A 32 -9.55 -0.05 -3.45
C ALA A 32 -10.67 -0.98 -2.95
N THR A 33 -10.30 -2.24 -2.68
CA THR A 33 -11.22 -3.28 -2.19
C THR A 33 -10.96 -3.55 -0.71
N ASP A 34 -12.00 -3.50 0.10
CA ASP A 34 -11.94 -3.92 1.50
C ASP A 34 -12.65 -5.29 1.69
N PRO A 35 -11.90 -6.38 1.94
CA PRO A 35 -12.46 -7.71 2.11
C PRO A 35 -12.80 -8.01 3.57
N VAL A 36 -12.78 -7.04 4.51
CA VAL A 36 -12.94 -7.30 5.96
C VAL A 36 -14.14 -8.20 6.26
N THR A 37 -15.29 -7.98 5.60
CA THR A 37 -16.48 -8.83 5.78
C THR A 37 -16.28 -10.25 5.24
N VAL A 38 -15.60 -10.41 4.11
CA VAL A 38 -15.31 -11.72 3.50
C VAL A 38 -14.30 -12.49 4.33
N LEU A 39 -13.25 -11.81 4.81
CA LEU A 39 -12.23 -12.38 5.70
C LEU A 39 -12.85 -12.85 7.02
N ALA A 40 -13.80 -12.11 7.59
CA ALA A 40 -14.50 -12.51 8.81
C ALA A 40 -15.27 -13.83 8.63
N ILE A 41 -16.01 -13.96 7.51
CA ILE A 41 -16.75 -15.19 7.17
C ILE A 41 -15.78 -16.35 6.89
N PHE A 42 -14.68 -16.10 6.18
CA PHE A 42 -13.69 -17.13 5.86
C PHE A 42 -12.99 -17.67 7.12
N ASN A 43 -12.76 -16.81 8.11
CA ASN A 43 -12.22 -17.21 9.40
C ASN A 43 -13.22 -18.08 10.20
N GLU A 44 -14.52 -17.78 10.16
CA GLU A 44 -15.55 -18.64 10.78
C GLU A 44 -15.66 -20.00 10.08
N LEU A 45 -15.53 -20.01 8.75
CA LEU A 45 -15.60 -21.21 7.92
C LEU A 45 -14.32 -22.07 7.97
N HIS A 46 -13.29 -21.64 8.70
CA HIS A 46 -11.98 -22.32 8.77
C HIS A 46 -11.40 -22.61 7.38
N VAL A 47 -11.47 -21.62 6.48
CA VAL A 47 -10.91 -21.67 5.13
C VAL A 47 -9.38 -21.77 5.19
N ASP A 48 -8.78 -22.34 4.14
CA ASP A 48 -7.33 -22.46 4.00
C ASP A 48 -6.61 -21.13 4.25
N VAL A 49 -5.58 -21.22 5.08
CA VAL A 49 -4.65 -20.16 5.49
C VAL A 49 -4.07 -19.43 4.28
N ASP A 50 -3.76 -20.18 3.21
CA ASP A 50 -3.20 -19.64 1.97
C ASP A 50 -4.20 -18.75 1.22
N LEU A 51 -5.48 -19.14 1.18
CA LEU A 51 -6.52 -18.37 0.50
C LEU A 51 -6.83 -17.07 1.26
N TYR A 52 -6.83 -17.13 2.59
CA TYR A 52 -6.93 -15.93 3.42
C TYR A 52 -5.75 -14.99 3.17
N ALA A 53 -4.52 -15.51 3.19
CA ALA A 53 -3.31 -14.73 3.00
C ALA A 53 -3.30 -14.02 1.64
N LEU A 54 -3.71 -14.74 0.59
CA LEU A 54 -3.79 -14.24 -0.77
C LEU A 54 -4.81 -13.10 -0.88
N LEU A 55 -6.04 -13.30 -0.41
CA LEU A 55 -7.12 -12.31 -0.50
C LEU A 55 -6.80 -11.05 0.31
N PHE A 56 -6.23 -11.22 1.51
CA PHE A 56 -5.76 -10.10 2.30
C PHE A 56 -4.64 -9.35 1.58
N GLY A 57 -3.62 -10.06 1.10
CA GLY A 57 -2.49 -9.48 0.39
C GLY A 57 -2.91 -8.69 -0.86
N GLU A 58 -3.83 -9.24 -1.66
CA GLU A 58 -4.43 -8.55 -2.81
C GLU A 58 -5.06 -7.22 -2.39
N SER A 59 -5.86 -7.25 -1.32
CA SER A 59 -6.63 -6.07 -0.88
C SER A 59 -5.74 -4.95 -0.36
N VAL A 60 -4.71 -5.29 0.43
CA VAL A 60 -3.77 -4.27 0.91
C VAL A 60 -2.90 -3.72 -0.23
N MET A 61 -2.45 -4.58 -1.16
CA MET A 61 -1.70 -4.12 -2.33
C MET A 61 -2.55 -3.21 -3.23
N ASN A 62 -3.84 -3.53 -3.37
CA ASN A 62 -4.76 -2.76 -4.18
C ASN A 62 -5.05 -1.37 -3.57
N ASP A 63 -5.22 -1.26 -2.25
CA ASP A 63 -5.34 0.04 -1.57
C ASP A 63 -4.07 0.90 -1.75
N ALA A 64 -2.90 0.26 -1.59
CA ALA A 64 -1.58 0.87 -1.86
C ALA A 64 -1.43 1.36 -3.31
N VAL A 65 -1.94 0.64 -4.30
CA VAL A 65 -1.91 1.08 -5.71
C VAL A 65 -2.93 2.19 -5.98
N ALA A 66 -4.14 2.08 -5.42
CA ALA A 66 -5.21 3.05 -5.58
C ALA A 66 -4.82 4.45 -5.08
N ILE A 67 -4.15 4.55 -3.93
CA ILE A 67 -3.66 5.82 -3.38
C ILE A 67 -2.60 6.45 -4.29
N VAL A 68 -1.63 5.67 -4.79
CA VAL A 68 -0.57 6.20 -5.68
C VAL A 68 -1.15 6.64 -7.02
N LEU A 69 -2.08 5.87 -7.55
CA LEU A 69 -2.75 6.16 -8.82
C LEU A 69 -3.61 7.42 -8.70
N SER A 70 -4.35 7.57 -7.59
CA SER A 70 -5.10 8.79 -7.28
C SER A 70 -4.20 10.02 -7.19
N SER A 71 -3.08 9.93 -6.46
CA SER A 71 -2.10 11.02 -6.33
C SER A 71 -1.46 11.38 -7.68
N SER A 72 -1.18 10.37 -8.53
CA SER A 72 -0.61 10.58 -9.88
C SER A 72 -1.59 11.25 -10.85
N ILE A 73 -2.89 11.00 -10.69
CA ILE A 73 -3.96 11.67 -11.44
C ILE A 73 -4.14 13.11 -10.96
N LEU A 74 -4.05 13.38 -9.65
CA LEU A 74 -4.10 14.75 -9.14
C LEU A 74 -2.89 15.58 -9.61
N ALA A 75 -1.70 14.95 -9.68
CA ALA A 75 -0.49 15.57 -10.23
C ALA A 75 -0.53 15.80 -11.76
N TYR A 76 -1.49 15.18 -12.47
CA TYR A 76 -1.68 15.35 -13.91
C TYR A 76 -2.24 16.73 -14.28
N GLN A 77 -2.86 17.47 -13.33
CA GLN A 77 -3.48 18.76 -13.62
C GLN A 77 -2.43 19.88 -13.76
N PRO A 78 -2.13 20.39 -14.97
CA PRO A 78 -1.15 21.46 -15.12
C PRO A 78 -1.82 22.79 -14.79
N ALA A 79 -1.17 23.58 -13.94
CA ALA A 79 -1.48 25.00 -13.79
C ALA A 79 -1.18 25.71 -15.12
N GLY A 80 -2.19 25.91 -15.97
CA GLY A 80 -2.18 27.01 -16.95
C GLY A 80 -2.07 26.69 -18.45
N ALA A 81 -2.34 25.48 -18.93
CA ALA A 81 -2.38 25.23 -20.39
C ALA A 81 -3.77 24.80 -20.86
N SER A 82 -4.48 25.74 -21.46
CA SER A 82 -5.81 25.69 -22.06
C SER A 82 -5.89 24.79 -23.30
N THR A 83 -5.52 23.52 -23.20
CA THR A 83 -5.69 22.52 -24.26
C THR A 83 -6.26 21.26 -23.67
N HIS A 84 -7.59 21.26 -23.50
CA HIS A 84 -8.42 20.19 -22.93
C HIS A 84 -8.63 19.03 -23.92
N THR A 85 -7.57 18.55 -24.55
CA THR A 85 -7.54 17.35 -25.39
C THR A 85 -6.68 16.28 -24.73
N PHE A 86 -6.95 15.01 -25.03
CA PHE A 86 -6.16 13.88 -24.53
C PHE A 86 -4.72 14.00 -25.03
N ASP A 87 -3.84 14.55 -24.20
CA ASP A 87 -2.43 14.66 -24.52
C ASP A 87 -1.73 13.37 -24.09
N ALA A 88 -1.38 12.53 -25.07
CA ALA A 88 -0.68 11.29 -24.82
C ALA A 88 0.64 11.54 -24.07
N THR A 89 1.30 12.69 -24.27
CA THR A 89 2.54 13.03 -23.59
C THR A 89 2.33 13.27 -22.09
N ALA A 90 1.25 13.94 -21.71
CA ALA A 90 0.87 14.12 -20.32
C ALA A 90 0.50 12.77 -19.66
N PHE A 91 -0.15 11.87 -20.40
CA PHE A 91 -0.50 10.54 -19.89
C PHE A 91 0.76 9.71 -19.58
N PHE A 92 1.71 9.65 -20.53
CA PHE A 92 2.99 8.97 -20.29
C PHE A 92 3.79 9.61 -19.15
N LYS A 93 3.73 10.93 -18.98
CA LYS A 93 4.33 11.62 -17.85
C LYS A 93 3.73 11.16 -16.52
N SER A 94 2.40 11.07 -16.40
CA SER A 94 1.75 10.58 -15.19
C SER A 94 2.05 9.10 -14.89
N VAL A 95 2.13 8.26 -15.93
CA VAL A 95 2.57 6.87 -15.77
C VAL A 95 4.01 6.80 -15.26
N GLY A 96 4.90 7.65 -15.78
CA GLY A 96 6.28 7.75 -15.30
C GLY A 96 6.38 8.21 -13.85
N VAL A 97 5.57 9.21 -13.46
CA VAL A 97 5.48 9.68 -12.06
C VAL A 97 4.96 8.57 -11.14
N PHE A 98 3.91 7.86 -11.56
CA PHE A 98 3.35 6.73 -10.83
C PHE A 98 4.42 5.65 -10.58
N LEU A 99 5.11 5.20 -11.64
CA LEU A 99 6.16 4.19 -11.56
C LEU A 99 7.33 4.65 -10.69
N GLY A 100 7.73 5.91 -10.80
CA GLY A 100 8.80 6.51 -9.99
C GLY A 100 8.45 6.54 -8.50
N ILE A 101 7.26 7.04 -8.17
CA ILE A 101 6.78 7.10 -6.78
C ILE A 101 6.59 5.71 -6.19
N PHE A 102 5.96 4.79 -6.93
CA PHE A 102 5.71 3.42 -6.47
C PHE A 102 7.00 2.65 -6.24
N SER A 103 7.92 2.67 -7.22
CA SER A 103 9.22 1.99 -7.10
C SER A 103 10.13 2.63 -6.04
N GLY A 104 10.09 3.95 -5.89
CA GLY A 104 10.81 4.68 -4.84
C GLY A 104 10.34 4.28 -3.43
N SER A 105 9.02 4.27 -3.20
CA SER A 105 8.44 3.78 -1.94
C SER A 105 8.75 2.32 -1.68
N PHE A 106 8.67 1.46 -2.70
CA PHE A 106 9.05 0.04 -2.58
C PHE A 106 10.51 -0.12 -2.15
N ALA A 107 11.44 0.54 -2.84
CA ALA A 107 12.87 0.44 -2.56
C ALA A 107 13.20 0.96 -1.16
N MET A 108 12.65 2.11 -0.76
CA MET A 108 12.86 2.63 0.59
C MET A 108 12.30 1.71 1.66
N GLY A 109 11.09 1.18 1.49
CA GLY A 109 10.49 0.24 2.43
C GLY A 109 11.32 -1.03 2.59
N ALA A 110 11.81 -1.59 1.48
CA ALA A 110 12.69 -2.74 1.49
C ALA A 110 14.02 -2.45 2.21
N ILE A 111 14.64 -1.29 1.95
CA ILE A 111 15.89 -0.88 2.59
C ILE A 111 15.71 -0.71 4.10
N THR A 112 14.69 0.03 4.55
CA THR A 112 14.46 0.25 5.98
C THR A 112 14.05 -1.04 6.71
N GLY A 113 13.31 -1.92 6.05
CA GLY A 113 12.99 -3.25 6.55
C GLY A 113 14.24 -4.12 6.73
N ALA A 114 15.14 -4.13 5.74
CA ALA A 114 16.41 -4.85 5.81
C ALA A 114 17.35 -4.27 6.90
N VAL A 115 17.41 -2.94 7.03
CA VAL A 115 18.13 -2.26 8.11
C VAL A 115 17.58 -2.68 9.47
N THR A 116 16.25 -2.75 9.62
CA THR A 116 15.62 -3.23 10.85
C THR A 116 16.09 -4.65 11.17
N ALA A 117 16.03 -5.58 10.22
CA ALA A 117 16.47 -6.96 10.41
C ALA A 117 17.95 -7.06 10.82
N LEU A 118 18.82 -6.22 10.23
CA LEU A 118 20.23 -6.15 10.61
C LEU A 118 20.41 -5.64 12.04
N VAL A 119 19.71 -4.57 12.42
CA VAL A 119 19.76 -4.01 13.79
C VAL A 119 19.34 -5.05 14.81
N THR A 120 18.25 -5.79 14.56
CA THR A 120 17.78 -6.84 15.48
C THR A 120 18.81 -7.96 15.61
N LYS A 121 19.46 -8.35 14.50
CA LYS A 121 20.50 -9.39 14.48
C LYS A 121 21.78 -8.99 15.22
N PHE A 122 22.26 -7.76 15.05
CA PHE A 122 23.51 -7.30 15.68
C PHE A 122 23.36 -6.99 17.16
N THR A 123 22.19 -6.51 17.59
CA THR A 123 22.01 -5.99 18.96
C THR A 123 21.66 -7.09 19.97
N LYS A 124 21.50 -8.37 19.55
CA LYS A 124 21.11 -9.51 20.42
C LYS A 124 19.99 -9.14 21.40
N LEU A 125 18.94 -8.50 20.90
CA LEU A 125 17.85 -7.95 21.72
C LEU A 125 16.88 -9.00 22.30
N HIS A 126 17.13 -10.29 22.04
CA HIS A 126 16.30 -11.42 22.45
C HIS A 126 16.04 -11.48 23.98
N CYS A 127 16.90 -10.86 24.79
CA CYS A 127 16.73 -10.80 26.24
C CYS A 127 15.62 -9.82 26.70
N PHE A 128 15.15 -8.92 25.82
CA PHE A 128 14.14 -7.90 26.14
C PHE A 128 13.04 -7.81 25.07
N PRO A 129 12.03 -8.70 25.12
CA PRO A 129 10.94 -8.77 24.12
C PRO A 129 10.16 -7.46 23.95
N LEU A 130 10.03 -6.67 25.02
CA LEU A 130 9.34 -5.38 24.99
C LEU A 130 10.10 -4.33 24.16
N LEU A 131 11.44 -4.33 24.24
CA LEU A 131 12.27 -3.39 23.50
C LEU A 131 12.31 -3.75 22.02
N GLU A 132 12.34 -5.04 21.71
CA GLU A 132 12.33 -5.54 20.33
C GLU A 132 11.04 -5.18 19.60
N THR A 133 9.88 -5.39 20.24
CA THR A 133 8.57 -4.99 19.70
C THR A 133 8.45 -3.47 19.56
N ALA A 134 8.91 -2.70 20.54
CA ALA A 134 8.92 -1.24 20.45
C ALA A 134 9.78 -0.72 19.28
N LEU A 135 10.97 -1.28 19.08
CA LEU A 135 11.84 -0.93 17.95
C LEU A 135 11.22 -1.30 16.60
N PHE A 136 10.54 -2.44 16.51
CA PHE A 136 9.81 -2.83 15.30
C PHE A 136 8.78 -1.77 14.89
N PHE A 137 7.94 -1.32 15.84
CA PHE A 137 6.96 -0.27 15.59
C PHE A 137 7.60 1.08 15.25
N LEU A 138 8.65 1.46 15.98
CA LEU A 138 9.36 2.72 15.74
C LEU A 138 10.02 2.76 14.35
N MET A 139 10.64 1.66 13.90
CA MET A 139 11.27 1.59 12.59
C MET A 139 10.24 1.60 11.45
N SER A 140 9.10 0.93 11.65
CA SER A 140 7.97 1.00 10.72
C SER A 140 7.44 2.43 10.58
N TRP A 141 7.18 3.10 11.72
CA TRP A 141 6.75 4.51 11.71
C TRP A 141 7.80 5.46 11.13
N SER A 142 9.08 5.24 11.42
CA SER A 142 10.16 6.04 10.83
C SER A 142 10.21 5.90 9.32
N THR A 143 9.88 4.73 8.78
CA THR A 143 9.82 4.51 7.33
C THR A 143 8.72 5.36 6.69
N PHE A 144 7.57 5.47 7.34
CA PHE A 144 6.48 6.35 6.90
C PHE A 144 6.96 7.79 6.76
N LEU A 145 7.55 8.33 7.83
CA LEU A 145 8.00 9.73 7.87
C LEU A 145 9.11 10.02 6.86
N LEU A 146 10.06 9.09 6.70
CA LEU A 146 11.12 9.22 5.69
C LEU A 146 10.55 9.27 4.28
N ALA A 147 9.55 8.44 3.99
CA ALA A 147 8.96 8.38 2.68
C ALA A 147 8.19 9.65 2.31
N GLU A 148 7.38 10.17 3.24
CA GLU A 148 6.69 11.45 3.08
C GLU A 148 7.70 12.61 2.93
N ALA A 149 8.80 12.60 3.70
CA ALA A 149 9.85 13.62 3.58
C ALA A 149 10.56 13.61 2.21
N CYS A 150 10.65 12.45 1.57
CA CYS A 150 11.21 12.30 0.22
C CYS A 150 10.19 12.54 -0.90
N GLY A 151 8.93 12.85 -0.59
CA GLY A 151 7.86 13.06 -1.58
C GLY A 151 7.33 11.77 -2.21
N PHE A 152 7.57 10.64 -1.54
CA PHE A 152 7.03 9.34 -1.91
C PHE A 152 5.80 9.01 -1.06
N THR A 153 5.07 7.94 -1.36
CA THR A 153 3.93 7.51 -0.53
C THR A 153 4.41 6.74 0.70
N GLY A 154 4.13 7.30 1.88
CA GLY A 154 4.48 6.68 3.15
C GLY A 154 3.76 5.36 3.41
N VAL A 155 2.49 5.25 2.98
CA VAL A 155 1.67 4.04 3.16
C VAL A 155 2.31 2.84 2.47
N VAL A 156 2.74 3.01 1.21
CA VAL A 156 3.38 1.95 0.44
C VAL A 156 4.76 1.60 1.00
N ALA A 157 5.53 2.60 1.45
CA ALA A 157 6.83 2.36 2.06
C ALA A 157 6.73 1.54 3.37
N VAL A 158 5.75 1.86 4.22
CA VAL A 158 5.46 1.10 5.46
C VAL A 158 5.03 -0.32 5.14
N LEU A 159 4.18 -0.51 4.13
CA LEU A 159 3.72 -1.83 3.70
C LEU A 159 4.90 -2.73 3.30
N PHE A 160 5.77 -2.27 2.41
CA PHE A 160 6.93 -3.05 1.99
C PHE A 160 7.98 -3.21 3.09
N CYS A 161 8.12 -2.23 3.98
CA CYS A 161 8.91 -2.39 5.20
C CYS A 161 8.36 -3.52 6.08
N GLY A 162 7.04 -3.56 6.34
CA GLY A 162 6.39 -4.63 7.10
C GLY A 162 6.57 -6.00 6.44
N ILE A 163 6.41 -6.11 5.12
CA ILE A 163 6.64 -7.36 4.37
C ILE A 163 8.10 -7.82 4.51
N THR A 164 9.05 -6.90 4.37
CA THR A 164 10.49 -7.20 4.48
C THR A 164 10.84 -7.60 5.91
N GLN A 165 10.30 -6.90 6.91
CA GLN A 165 10.49 -7.24 8.32
C GLN A 165 9.85 -8.60 8.66
N ALA A 166 8.68 -8.91 8.11
CA ALA A 166 8.05 -10.21 8.25
C ALA A 166 8.94 -11.32 7.68
N HIS A 167 9.51 -11.12 6.49
CA HIS A 167 10.37 -12.15 5.87
C HIS A 167 11.75 -12.30 6.55
N TYR A 168 12.41 -11.19 6.90
CA TYR A 168 13.80 -11.22 7.38
C TYR A 168 13.96 -11.09 8.90
N THR A 169 13.08 -10.37 9.59
CA THR A 169 13.16 -10.19 11.05
C THR A 169 12.52 -11.37 11.77
N TYR A 170 11.47 -12.00 11.21
CA TYR A 170 10.79 -13.15 11.85
C TYR A 170 11.72 -14.33 12.10
N ASN A 171 12.61 -14.65 11.16
CA ASN A 171 13.58 -15.74 11.35
C ASN A 171 14.70 -15.42 12.35
N ASN A 172 14.79 -14.16 12.81
CA ASN A 172 15.76 -13.70 13.81
C ASN A 172 15.09 -13.41 15.17
N LEU A 173 13.77 -13.50 15.28
CA LEU A 173 12.97 -13.17 16.47
C LEU A 173 12.90 -14.34 17.47
N SER A 174 12.85 -13.99 18.76
CA SER A 174 12.56 -14.93 19.86
C SER A 174 11.17 -15.56 19.75
N GLU A 175 10.97 -16.78 20.26
CA GLU A 175 9.65 -17.40 20.37
C GLU A 175 8.66 -16.55 21.18
N GLU A 176 9.13 -15.82 22.21
CA GLU A 176 8.28 -14.99 23.07
C GLU A 176 7.85 -13.69 22.36
N SER A 177 8.79 -13.02 21.67
CA SER A 177 8.50 -11.85 20.85
C SER A 177 7.59 -12.19 19.68
N THR A 178 7.77 -13.37 19.07
CA THR A 178 6.87 -13.89 18.04
C THR A 178 5.43 -14.03 18.54
N LYS A 179 5.23 -14.61 19.73
CA LYS A 179 3.89 -14.75 20.34
C LYS A 179 3.25 -13.39 20.66
N ARG A 180 4.03 -12.39 21.11
CA ARG A 180 3.52 -11.05 21.42
C ARG A 180 3.22 -10.20 20.19
N THR A 181 4.07 -10.24 19.17
CA THR A 181 3.77 -9.60 17.88
C THR A 181 2.50 -10.19 17.28
N LYS A 182 2.28 -11.51 17.43
CA LYS A 182 1.03 -12.17 17.04
C LYS A 182 -0.21 -11.74 17.83
N GLN A 183 -0.04 -11.29 19.08
CA GLN A 183 -1.14 -10.80 19.92
C GLN A 183 -1.46 -9.32 19.70
N VAL A 184 -0.45 -8.50 19.37
CA VAL A 184 -0.60 -7.04 19.20
C VAL A 184 -0.97 -6.67 17.76
N THR A 185 -0.47 -7.42 16.78
CA THR A 185 -0.88 -7.27 15.38
C THR A 185 -2.02 -8.25 15.12
N PRO A 186 -3.27 -7.80 14.89
CA PRO A 186 -4.36 -8.72 14.61
C PRO A 186 -3.99 -9.54 13.38
N TYR A 187 -4.13 -10.87 13.48
CA TYR A 187 -4.17 -11.99 12.50
C TYR A 187 -3.61 -11.86 11.06
N THR A 188 -3.50 -10.66 10.50
CA THR A 188 -3.31 -10.35 9.09
C THR A 188 -1.86 -10.16 8.63
N LEU A 189 -0.95 -9.76 9.52
CA LEU A 189 0.49 -9.76 9.20
C LEU A 189 1.16 -11.14 9.45
N ILE A 190 0.37 -12.10 9.97
CA ILE A 190 0.82 -13.42 10.45
C ILE A 190 0.66 -14.51 9.38
N LEU A 191 -0.20 -14.30 8.39
CA LEU A 191 -0.43 -15.30 7.34
C LEU A 191 0.61 -15.21 6.21
N THR A 192 1.35 -14.11 6.13
CA THR A 192 2.62 -14.05 5.39
C THR A 192 3.80 -14.67 6.14
N LEU A 193 3.58 -15.16 7.37
CA LEU A 193 4.62 -15.70 8.28
C LEU A 193 4.53 -17.21 8.52
N GLN A 194 3.61 -17.92 7.86
CA GLN A 194 3.62 -19.37 7.83
C GLN A 194 4.18 -19.85 6.47
N PRO A 195 5.27 -20.64 6.46
CA PRO A 195 5.70 -21.36 5.26
C PRO A 195 4.73 -22.50 4.91
#